data_AF-A0A355PFX7-F1
#
_entry.id   AF-A0A355PFX7-F1
#
_cell.length_a   1.000
_cell.length_b   1.000
_cell.length_c   1.000
_cell.angle_alpha   90.00
_cell.angle_beta   90.00
_cell.angle_gamma   90.00
#
_symmetry.space_group_name_H-M   'P 1'
#
loop_
_entity.id
_entity.type
_entity.pdbx_description
1 polymer ?
#
loop_
_entity_poly.entity_id
_entity_poly.type
_entity_poly.pdbx_seq_one_letter_code
_entity_poly.pdbx_strand_id
1 'polypeptide(L)'
;RLPHDLLLLSELRHFQSEYDTSPPSVNLQLDVQLLGADQQPVASTSFAIRERATSTGIPDVVSAFGSATDRLTEQLASWLITNAPN
;
A
#
# COMPACT_ATOMS: atom_id res chain seq x y z
N ARG A 1 23.68 11.03 -19.95
CA ARG A 1 23.14 11.01 -18.57
C ARG A 1 22.56 9.61 -18.39
N LEU A 2 23.18 8.79 -17.54
CA LEU A 2 22.73 7.41 -17.29
C LEU A 2 21.43 7.45 -16.44
N PRO A 3 20.52 6.49 -16.58
CA PRO A 3 19.27 6.47 -15.82
C PRO A 3 19.59 6.42 -14.33
N HIS A 4 18.91 7.25 -13.54
CA HIS A 4 18.95 7.12 -12.09
C HIS A 4 18.18 5.84 -11.75
N ASP A 5 18.90 4.74 -11.55
CA ASP A 5 18.30 3.49 -11.08
C ASP A 5 17.80 3.73 -9.66
N LEU A 6 16.48 3.82 -9.50
CA LEU A 6 15.79 3.85 -8.22
C LEU A 6 15.25 2.46 -7.94
N LEU A 7 15.47 1.96 -6.73
CA LEU A 7 14.91 0.69 -6.26
C LEU A 7 13.80 0.97 -5.24
N LEU A 8 12.62 0.41 -5.49
CA LEU A 8 11.53 0.40 -4.53
C LEU A 8 11.53 -0.94 -3.79
N LEU A 9 11.82 -0.91 -2.50
CA LEU A 9 11.62 -2.04 -1.61
C LEU A 9 10.27 -1.90 -0.92
N SER A 10 9.51 -3.00 -0.83
CA SER A 10 8.22 -3.01 -0.16
C SER A 10 7.97 -4.30 0.61
N GLU A 11 7.26 -4.16 1.73
CA GLU A 11 6.85 -5.26 2.60
C GLU A 11 5.36 -5.13 2.93
N LEU A 12 4.56 -6.13 2.53
CA LEU A 12 3.13 -6.18 2.84
C LEU A 12 2.93 -6.87 4.20
N ARG A 13 2.72 -6.08 5.25
CA ARG A 13 2.62 -6.55 6.63
C ARG A 13 1.23 -7.04 7.01
N HIS A 14 0.20 -6.38 6.49
CA HIS A 14 -1.18 -6.80 6.68
C HIS A 14 -1.88 -6.90 5.34
N PHE A 15 -2.59 -8.01 5.16
CA PHE A 15 -3.50 -8.26 4.06
C PHE A 15 -4.57 -9.24 4.55
N GLN A 16 -5.48 -8.73 5.35
CA GLN A 16 -6.40 -9.57 6.12
C GLN A 16 -7.76 -8.91 6.31
N SER A 17 -8.79 -9.72 6.48
CA SER A 17 -10.11 -9.28 6.92
C SER A 17 -10.28 -9.61 8.41
N GLU A 18 -10.63 -8.60 9.20
CA GLU A 18 -10.92 -8.71 10.62
C GLU A 18 -12.43 -8.76 10.86
N TYR A 19 -12.87 -9.81 11.56
CA TYR A 19 -14.27 -10.06 11.91
C TYR A 19 -14.57 -9.66 13.36
N ASP A 20 -13.82 -8.68 13.90
CA ASP A 20 -14.07 -8.08 15.21
C ASP A 20 -15.45 -7.40 15.30
N THR A 21 -15.98 -6.99 14.14
CA THR A 21 -17.24 -6.31 13.93
C THR A 21 -17.90 -6.86 12.66
N SER A 22 -19.24 -6.76 12.55
CA SER A 22 -19.99 -7.23 11.38
C SER A 22 -20.69 -6.07 10.65
N PRO A 23 -20.50 -5.89 9.33
CA PRO A 23 -19.61 -6.65 8.43
C PRO A 23 -18.11 -6.46 8.74
N PRO A 24 -17.21 -7.35 8.28
CA PRO A 24 -15.78 -7.28 8.61
C PRO A 24 -15.09 -6.05 8.03
N SER A 25 -13.91 -5.73 8.56
CA SER A 25 -13.01 -4.73 8.01
C SER A 25 -11.79 -5.37 7.36
N VAL A 26 -11.45 -4.96 6.16
CA VAL A 26 -10.19 -5.27 5.49
C VAL A 26 -9.11 -4.31 5.98
N ASN A 27 -7.95 -4.85 6.36
CA ASN A 27 -6.77 -4.12 6.78
C ASN A 27 -5.59 -4.44 5.85
N LEU A 28 -5.07 -3.40 5.20
CA LEU A 28 -3.85 -3.43 4.40
C LEU A 28 -2.79 -2.57 5.08
N GLN A 29 -1.56 -3.09 5.18
CA GLN A 29 -0.41 -2.29 5.56
C GLN A 29 0.77 -2.60 4.65
N LEU A 30 1.31 -1.57 4.00
CA LEU A 30 2.48 -1.65 3.15
C LEU A 30 3.57 -0.72 3.67
N ASP A 31 4.70 -1.29 4.05
CA ASP A 31 5.92 -0.53 4.36
C ASP A 31 6.77 -0.42 3.12
N VAL A 32 7.32 0.77 2.85
CA VAL A 32 7.97 1.09 1.58
C VAL A 32 9.22 1.91 1.81
N GLN A 33 10.29 1.57 1.08
CA GLN A 33 11.55 2.30 1.08
C GLN A 33 12.02 2.51 -0.35
N LEU A 34 12.36 3.76 -0.69
CA LEU A 34 12.97 4.13 -1.96
C LEU A 34 14.48 4.25 -1.74
N LEU A 35 15.26 3.52 -2.53
CA LEU A 35 16.72 3.59 -2.53
C LEU A 35 17.23 4.32 -3.77
N GLY A 36 18.30 5.09 -3.58
CA GLY A 36 19.09 5.67 -4.66
C GLY A 36 19.98 4.64 -5.35
N ALA A 37 20.71 5.08 -6.37
CA ALA A 37 21.63 4.25 -7.14
C ALA A 37 22.80 3.68 -6.30
N ASP A 38 23.12 4.32 -5.18
CA ASP A 38 24.11 3.88 -4.19
C ASP A 38 23.52 2.90 -3.15
N GLN A 39 22.28 2.44 -3.37
CA GLN A 39 21.50 1.59 -2.47
C GLN A 39 21.27 2.21 -1.08
N GLN A 40 21.39 3.53 -0.95
CA GLN A 40 21.06 4.23 0.29
C GLN A 40 19.60 4.66 0.31
N PRO A 41 18.92 4.62 1.47
CA PRO A 41 17.56 5.11 1.59
C PRO A 41 17.46 6.60 1.31
N VAL A 42 16.61 6.97 0.36
CA VAL A 42 16.29 8.39 0.05
C VAL A 42 14.95 8.81 0.63
N ALA A 43 14.01 7.88 0.76
CA ALA A 43 12.72 8.10 1.39
C ALA A 43 12.14 6.78 1.92
N SER A 44 11.31 6.85 2.95
CA SER A 44 10.57 5.71 3.49
C SER A 44 9.21 6.14 4.02
N THR A 45 8.22 5.27 3.94
CA THR A 45 6.88 5.50 4.48
C THR A 45 6.16 4.19 4.78
N SER A 46 5.08 4.25 5.56
CA SER A 46 4.16 3.14 5.80
C SER A 46 2.75 3.59 5.45
N PHE A 47 2.07 2.82 4.62
CA PHE A 47 0.67 3.04 4.25
C PHE A 47 -0.19 2.05 5.02
N ALA A 48 -1.27 2.54 5.64
CA ALA A 48 -2.25 1.71 6.30
C ALA A 48 -3.66 2.10 5.83
N ILE A 49 -4.41 1.13 5.29
CA ILE A 49 -5.79 1.31 4.87
C ILE A 49 -6.68 0.32 5.61
N ARG A 50 -7.72 0.84 6.25
CA ARG A 50 -8.83 0.06 6.79
C ARG A 50 -10.09 0.39 6.00
N GLU A 51 -10.75 -0.64 5.50
CA GLU A 51 -11.96 -0.52 4.73
C GLU A 51 -13.03 -1.50 5.22
N ARG A 52 -14.25 -1.02 5.45
CA ARG A 52 -15.35 -1.87 5.90
C ARG A 52 -16.05 -2.49 4.70
N ALA A 53 -16.21 -3.82 4.71
CA ALA A 53 -17.02 -4.49 3.70
C ALA A 53 -18.49 -4.06 3.80
N THR A 54 -19.20 -4.10 2.68
CA THR A 54 -20.63 -3.75 2.63
C THR A 54 -21.52 -4.82 3.28
N SER A 55 -21.06 -6.07 3.27
CA SER A 55 -21.72 -7.19 3.96
C SER A 55 -20.70 -8.26 4.39
N THR A 56 -21.18 -9.33 5.03
CA THR A 56 -20.37 -10.51 5.38
C THR A 56 -20.18 -11.48 4.22
N GLY A 57 -20.84 -11.25 3.08
CA GLY A 57 -20.71 -12.07 1.89
C GLY A 57 -19.30 -12.01 1.33
N ILE A 58 -18.73 -13.16 0.96
CA ILE A 58 -17.39 -13.25 0.39
C ILE A 58 -17.17 -12.28 -0.79
N PRO A 59 -18.11 -12.11 -1.75
CA PRO A 59 -17.93 -11.15 -2.84
C PRO A 59 -17.75 -9.71 -2.35
N ASP A 60 -18.48 -9.32 -1.30
CA ASP A 60 -18.40 -7.97 -0.73
C ASP A 60 -17.10 -7.74 0.03
N VAL A 61 -16.58 -8.77 0.71
CA VAL A 61 -15.27 -8.71 1.36
C VAL A 61 -14.15 -8.61 0.32
N VAL A 62 -14.22 -9.38 -0.77
CA VAL A 62 -13.26 -9.30 -1.89
C VAL A 62 -13.34 -7.92 -2.57
N SER A 63 -14.54 -7.37 -2.74
CA SER A 63 -14.73 -6.01 -3.26
C SER A 63 -14.03 -4.96 -2.39
N ALA A 64 -14.17 -5.07 -1.06
CA ALA A 64 -13.48 -4.20 -0.11
C ALA A 64 -11.95 -4.31 -0.18
N PHE A 65 -11.41 -5.52 -0.44
CA PHE A 65 -9.98 -5.69 -0.72
C PHE A 65 -9.54 -4.97 -2.00
N GLY A 66 -10.33 -5.07 -3.08
CA GLY A 66 -10.06 -4.37 -4.35
C GLY A 66 -9.96 -2.87 -4.14
N SER A 67 -11.02 -2.28 -3.57
CA SER A 67 -11.08 -0.84 -3.29
C SER A 67 -9.98 -0.36 -2.34
N ALA A 68 -9.68 -1.12 -1.27
CA ALA A 68 -8.56 -0.80 -0.38
C ALA A 68 -7.20 -0.85 -1.11
N THR A 69 -7.02 -1.79 -2.03
CA THR A 69 -5.79 -1.92 -2.83
C THR A 69 -5.64 -0.78 -3.83
N ASP A 70 -6.73 -0.37 -4.48
CA ASP A 70 -6.74 0.78 -5.40
C ASP A 70 -6.31 2.05 -4.67
N ARG A 71 -6.91 2.32 -3.51
CA ARG A 71 -6.56 3.47 -2.67
C ARG A 71 -5.11 3.43 -2.18
N LEU A 72 -4.58 2.25 -1.86
CA LEU A 72 -3.18 2.10 -1.45
C LEU A 72 -2.24 2.41 -2.62
N THR A 73 -2.59 1.91 -3.81
CA THR A 73 -1.83 2.12 -5.04
C THR A 73 -1.79 3.60 -5.43
N GLU A 74 -2.92 4.31 -5.31
CA GLU A 74 -2.98 5.76 -5.52
C GLU A 74 -2.08 6.53 -4.54
N GLN A 75 -2.10 6.19 -3.26
CA GLN A 75 -1.23 6.81 -2.25
C GLN A 75 0.26 6.54 -2.53
N LEU A 76 0.60 5.30 -2.91
CA LEU A 76 1.98 4.94 -3.28
C LEU A 76 2.44 5.70 -4.52
N ALA A 77 1.62 5.79 -5.57
CA ALA A 77 1.94 6.52 -6.79
C ALA A 77 2.17 8.02 -6.52
N SER A 78 1.28 8.64 -5.73
CA SER A 78 1.42 10.03 -5.30
C SER A 78 2.71 10.28 -4.51
N TRP A 79 3.03 9.35 -3.60
CA TRP A 79 4.26 9.40 -2.82
C TRP A 79 5.51 9.25 -3.71
N LEU A 80 5.51 8.34 -4.68
CA LEU A 80 6.62 8.17 -5.63
C LEU A 80 6.86 9.44 -6.46
N ILE A 81 5.80 10.07 -6.96
CA ILE A 81 5.90 11.33 -7.71
C ILE A 81 6.53 12.44 -6.84
N THR A 82 6.19 12.48 -5.56
CA THR A 82 6.70 13.49 -4.63
C THR A 82 8.16 13.26 -4.22
N ASN A 83 8.59 12.00 -4.12
CA ASN A 83 9.87 11.62 -3.52
C ASN A 83 10.91 11.10 -4.52
N ALA A 84 10.53 10.85 -5.78
CA ALA A 84 11.49 10.51 -6.81
C ALA A 84 12.39 11.72 -7.10
N PRO A 85 13.74 11.58 -7.00
CA PRO A 85 14.66 12.65 -7.34
C PRO A 85 14.53 13.04 -8.83
N ASN A 86 14.63 14.34 -9.11
CA ASN A 86 14.64 14.93 -10.46
C ASN A 86 15.87 14.57 -11.29
#